data_AF-A0A2J7ZMS1-F1
#
_entry.id   AF-A0A2J7ZMS1-F1
#
_cell.length_a   1.000
_cell.length_b   1.000
_cell.length_c   1.000
_cell.angle_alpha   90.00
_cell.angle_beta   90.00
_cell.angle_gamma   90.00
#
_symmetry.space_group_name_H-M   'P 1'
#
loop_
_entity.id
_entity.type
_entity.pdbx_description
1 polymer ?
#
loop_
_entity_poly.entity_id
_entity_poly.type
_entity_poly.pdbx_seq_one_letter_code
_entity_poly.pdbx_strand_id
1 'polypeptide(L)'
;MILASIVSTAALTLTNYSLPFIMLWFSAVVHMPFSVGYHLFLPISPATYNRWRKLDLAFIFVASAFLTFALDYFVLPWWGTLVNTATAVAISAIAIVQISRLQIGQTLQRATHCAFLGSIIAVYLFPMCYRAIEDGNSHQIMHMSILCAHVMEFCFVLDGCKRAL
;
A
#
# COMPACT_ATOMS: atom_id res chain seq x y z
N MET A 1 7.02 22.35 34.62
CA MET A 1 5.66 21.75 34.58
C MET A 1 5.18 21.45 33.17
N ILE A 2 5.16 22.41 32.24
CA ILE A 2 4.69 22.19 30.85
C ILE A 2 5.57 21.16 30.09
N LEU A 3 6.90 21.22 30.23
CA LEU A 3 7.79 20.26 29.58
C LEU A 3 7.59 18.82 30.08
N ALA A 4 7.38 18.67 31.39
CA ALA A 4 7.11 17.37 32.01
C ALA A 4 5.73 16.82 31.62
N SER A 5 4.72 17.68 31.49
CA SER A 5 3.40 17.25 30.98
C SER A 5 3.51 16.82 29.52
N ILE A 6 4.17 17.59 28.65
CA ILE A 6 4.39 17.24 27.23
C ILE A 6 5.13 15.91 27.09
N VAL A 7 6.21 15.70 27.84
CA VAL A 7 6.97 14.43 27.81
C VAL A 7 6.14 13.27 28.35
N SER A 8 5.36 13.47 29.41
CA SER A 8 4.46 12.42 29.92
C SER A 8 3.32 12.10 28.96
N THR A 9 2.75 13.10 28.27
CA THR A 9 1.68 12.92 27.30
C THR A 9 2.20 12.23 26.05
N ALA A 10 3.38 12.61 25.55
CA ALA A 10 4.06 11.97 24.42
C ALA A 10 4.46 10.51 24.75
N ALA A 11 4.97 10.24 25.95
CA ALA A 11 5.28 8.89 26.40
C ALA A 11 4.02 8.03 26.54
N LEU A 12 2.93 8.58 27.09
CA LEU A 12 1.64 7.90 27.25
C LEU A 12 0.96 7.63 25.89
N THR A 13 1.07 8.56 24.94
CA THR A 13 0.58 8.36 23.56
C THR A 13 1.44 7.32 22.83
N LEU A 14 2.76 7.30 22.99
CA LEU A 14 3.60 6.25 22.39
C LEU A 14 3.27 4.86 22.96
N THR A 15 3.03 4.74 24.26
CA THR A 15 2.66 3.45 24.86
C THR A 15 1.29 2.94 24.41
N ASN A 16 0.32 3.84 24.18
CA ASN A 16 -1.04 3.46 23.77
C ASN A 16 -1.24 3.34 22.25
N TYR A 17 -0.43 4.03 21.44
CA TYR A 17 -0.58 4.12 19.98
C TYR A 17 0.62 3.61 19.19
N SER A 18 1.52 2.84 19.82
CA SER A 18 2.68 2.25 19.13
C SER A 18 2.29 1.34 17.95
N LEU A 19 1.17 0.62 18.07
CA LEU A 19 0.74 -0.38 17.09
C LEU A 19 0.58 0.17 15.66
N PRO A 20 -0.20 1.23 15.37
CA PRO A 20 -0.32 1.76 14.01
C PRO A 20 1.01 2.27 13.44
N PHE A 21 1.92 2.84 14.26
CA PHE A 21 3.24 3.25 13.80
C PHE A 21 4.14 2.05 13.47
N ILE A 22 4.07 0.98 14.26
CA ILE A 22 4.76 -0.28 13.97
C ILE A 22 4.25 -0.86 12.65
N MET A 23 2.93 -0.88 12.43
CA MET A 23 2.34 -1.36 11.18
C MET A 23 2.72 -0.49 9.98
N LEU A 24 2.72 0.84 10.15
CA LEU A 24 3.21 1.76 9.11
C LEU A 24 4.68 1.49 8.77
N TRP A 25 5.54 1.32 9.77
CA TRP A 25 6.94 0.99 9.55
C TRP A 25 7.09 -0.34 8.81
N PHE A 26 6.37 -1.40 9.23
CA PHE A 26 6.35 -2.69 8.55
C PHE A 26 5.88 -2.56 7.09
N SER A 27 4.90 -1.71 6.79
CA SER A 27 4.45 -1.48 5.43
C SER A 27 5.59 -1.00 4.52
N ALA A 28 6.49 -0.15 5.02
CA ALA A 28 7.65 0.33 4.27
C ALA A 28 8.76 -0.74 4.16
N VAL A 29 9.11 -1.39 5.26
CA VAL A 29 10.30 -2.25 5.30
C VAL A 29 10.06 -3.66 4.76
N VAL A 30 8.83 -4.17 4.76
CA VAL A 30 8.56 -5.56 4.38
C VAL A 30 8.66 -5.78 2.86
N HIS A 31 8.32 -4.77 2.06
CA HIS A 31 8.39 -4.83 0.60
C HIS A 31 9.75 -4.43 0.05
N MET A 32 10.39 -3.41 0.64
CA MET A 32 11.61 -2.79 0.11
C MET A 32 12.72 -3.78 -0.28
N PRO A 33 13.10 -4.79 0.54
CA PRO A 33 14.17 -5.73 0.16
C PRO A 33 13.86 -6.54 -1.10
N PHE A 34 12.59 -6.90 -1.31
CA PHE A 34 12.18 -7.68 -2.48
C PHE A 34 12.13 -6.83 -3.74
N SER A 35 11.75 -5.56 -3.62
CA SER A 35 11.82 -4.60 -4.72
C SER A 35 13.26 -4.32 -5.14
N VAL A 36 14.13 -4.03 -4.17
CA VAL A 36 15.56 -3.84 -4.42
C VAL A 36 16.16 -5.09 -5.06
N GLY A 37 15.89 -6.27 -4.50
CA GLY A 37 16.38 -7.54 -5.06
C GLY A 37 15.85 -7.81 -6.47
N TYR A 38 14.56 -7.55 -6.73
CA TYR A 38 13.99 -7.67 -8.07
C TYR A 38 14.73 -6.82 -9.08
N HIS A 39 14.96 -5.54 -8.80
CA HIS A 39 15.65 -4.64 -9.72
C HIS A 39 17.15 -4.94 -9.87
N LEU A 40 17.83 -5.40 -8.81
CA LEU A 40 19.26 -5.74 -8.88
C LEU A 40 19.53 -7.07 -9.59
N PHE A 41 18.66 -8.06 -9.43
CA PHE A 41 18.91 -9.43 -9.90
C PHE A 41 18.24 -9.78 -11.24
N LEU A 42 17.64 -8.78 -11.93
CA LEU A 42 17.02 -8.93 -13.25
C LEU A 42 17.89 -9.70 -14.28
N PRO A 43 19.21 -9.42 -14.43
CA PRO A 43 19.98 -9.97 -15.55
C PRO A 43 20.58 -11.35 -15.28
N ILE A 44 20.44 -11.92 -14.07
CA ILE A 44 21.15 -13.15 -13.68
C ILE A 44 20.66 -14.37 -14.49
N SER A 45 19.35 -14.61 -14.51
CA SER A 45 18.73 -15.69 -15.28
C SER A 45 17.21 -15.52 -15.33
N PRO A 46 16.49 -16.14 -16.29
CA PRO A 46 15.02 -16.12 -16.32
C PRO A 46 14.37 -16.70 -15.05
N ALA A 47 14.99 -17.71 -14.44
CA ALA A 47 14.51 -18.33 -13.21
C ALA A 47 14.66 -17.38 -12.00
N THR A 48 15.82 -16.72 -11.89
CA THR A 48 16.08 -15.71 -10.86
C THR A 48 15.11 -14.54 -11.01
N TYR A 49 14.94 -14.02 -12.23
CA TYR A 49 13.98 -12.97 -12.55
C TYR A 49 12.57 -13.34 -12.10
N ASN A 50 12.06 -14.52 -12.47
CA ASN A 50 10.70 -14.93 -12.11
C ASN A 50 10.51 -15.06 -10.60
N ARG A 51 11.51 -15.58 -9.89
CA ARG A 51 11.47 -15.70 -8.42
C ARG A 51 11.37 -14.33 -7.75
N TRP A 52 12.25 -13.41 -8.10
CA TRP A 52 12.26 -12.08 -7.49
C TRP A 52 11.04 -11.25 -7.90
N ARG A 53 10.58 -11.35 -9.16
CA ARG A 53 9.32 -10.75 -9.59
C ARG A 53 8.14 -11.23 -8.75
N LYS A 54 8.03 -12.53 -8.47
CA LYS A 54 6.95 -13.04 -7.61
C LYS A 54 7.00 -12.48 -6.20
N LEU A 55 8.21 -12.38 -5.62
CA LEU A 55 8.39 -11.85 -4.27
C LEU A 55 8.06 -10.37 -4.21
N ASP A 56 8.60 -9.56 -5.13
CA ASP A 56 8.31 -8.12 -5.23
C ASP A 56 6.80 -7.85 -5.34
N LEU A 57 6.16 -8.51 -6.32
CA LEU A 57 4.73 -8.40 -6.54
C LEU A 57 3.88 -8.92 -5.38
N ALA A 58 4.31 -9.96 -4.66
CA ALA A 58 3.55 -10.48 -3.53
C ALA A 58 3.68 -9.57 -2.30
N PHE A 59 4.88 -9.07 -2.02
CA PHE A 59 5.14 -8.32 -0.80
C PHE A 59 4.62 -6.89 -0.84
N ILE A 60 4.36 -6.30 -2.01
CA ILE A 60 3.62 -5.03 -2.07
C ILE A 60 2.17 -5.18 -1.57
N PHE A 61 1.52 -6.33 -1.81
CA PHE A 61 0.19 -6.61 -1.25
C PHE A 61 0.26 -6.83 0.27
N VAL A 62 1.27 -7.56 0.76
CA VAL A 62 1.51 -7.72 2.21
C VAL A 62 1.74 -6.36 2.89
N ALA A 63 2.59 -5.52 2.30
CA ALA A 63 2.83 -4.15 2.76
C ALA A 63 1.53 -3.33 2.82
N SER A 64 0.69 -3.46 1.79
CA SER A 64 -0.58 -2.73 1.71
C SER A 64 -1.55 -3.12 2.84
N ALA A 65 -1.57 -4.38 3.29
CA ALA A 65 -2.42 -4.78 4.43
C ALA A 65 -1.98 -4.12 5.75
N PHE A 66 -0.67 -3.98 5.99
CA PHE A 66 -0.16 -3.24 7.15
C PHE A 66 -0.47 -1.74 7.05
N LEU A 67 -0.36 -1.18 5.84
CA LEU A 67 -0.71 0.22 5.57
C LEU A 67 -2.20 0.48 5.83
N THR A 68 -3.09 -0.42 5.38
CA THR A 68 -4.54 -0.32 5.64
C THR A 68 -4.82 -0.20 7.14
N PHE A 69 -4.28 -1.12 7.94
CA PHE A 69 -4.48 -1.07 9.40
C PHE A 69 -3.97 0.23 10.01
N ALA A 70 -2.77 0.68 9.62
CA ALA A 70 -2.16 1.89 10.15
C ALA A 70 -3.00 3.14 9.86
N LEU A 71 -3.59 3.24 8.67
CA LEU A 71 -4.43 4.36 8.27
C LEU A 71 -5.83 4.29 8.88
N ASP A 72 -6.41 3.10 8.96
CA ASP A 72 -7.75 2.89 9.53
C ASP A 72 -7.80 3.21 11.03
N TYR A 73 -6.74 2.88 11.77
CA TYR A 73 -6.72 2.91 13.24
C TYR A 73 -7.18 4.24 13.86
N PHE A 74 -6.84 5.36 13.22
CA PHE A 74 -7.19 6.71 13.72
C PHE A 74 -8.47 7.29 13.12
N VAL A 75 -9.07 6.61 12.14
CA VAL A 75 -10.20 7.13 11.37
C VAL A 75 -11.48 6.34 11.64
N LEU A 76 -11.39 5.02 11.61
CA LEU A 76 -12.54 4.14 11.73
C LEU A 76 -12.69 3.64 13.17
N PRO A 77 -13.92 3.31 13.61
CA PRO A 77 -14.09 2.56 14.86
C PRO A 77 -13.35 1.22 14.77
N TRP A 78 -13.04 0.61 15.92
CA TRP A 78 -12.24 -0.62 15.99
C TRP A 78 -12.74 -1.75 15.08
N TRP A 79 -14.07 -1.92 14.97
CA TRP A 79 -14.66 -2.95 14.10
C TRP A 79 -14.49 -2.60 12.62
N GLY A 80 -14.57 -1.31 12.27
CA GLY A 80 -14.36 -0.83 10.90
C GLY A 80 -12.90 -1.04 10.47
N THR A 81 -11.95 -0.78 11.37
CA THR A 81 -10.53 -1.09 11.18
C THR A 81 -10.32 -2.58 10.89
N LEU A 82 -10.93 -3.46 11.69
CA LEU A 82 -10.81 -4.91 11.48
C LEU A 82 -11.41 -5.36 10.14
N VAL A 83 -12.61 -4.86 9.78
CA VAL A 83 -13.29 -5.22 8.53
C VAL A 83 -12.51 -4.75 7.30
N ASN A 84 -12.03 -3.51 7.30
CA ASN A 84 -11.32 -2.94 6.16
C ASN A 84 -9.91 -3.57 6.02
N THR A 85 -9.21 -3.82 7.14
CA THR A 85 -7.97 -4.61 7.15
C THR A 85 -8.20 -6.05 6.66
N ALA A 86 -9.28 -6.72 7.08
CA ALA A 86 -9.61 -8.06 6.61
C ALA A 86 -9.89 -8.07 5.09
N THR A 87 -10.54 -7.03 4.57
CA THR A 87 -10.75 -6.82 3.14
C THR A 87 -9.41 -6.69 2.40
N ALA A 88 -8.48 -5.89 2.94
CA ALA A 88 -7.14 -5.76 2.38
C ALA A 88 -6.37 -7.10 2.36
N VAL A 89 -6.45 -7.87 3.44
CA VAL A 89 -5.86 -9.22 3.53
C VAL A 89 -6.47 -10.17 2.51
N ALA A 90 -7.79 -10.16 2.34
CA ALA A 90 -8.47 -11.03 1.37
C ALA A 90 -8.06 -10.72 -0.07
N ILE A 91 -8.06 -9.44 -0.46
CA ILE A 91 -7.60 -8.99 -1.79
C ILE A 91 -6.13 -9.41 -2.00
N SER A 92 -5.29 -9.15 -1.00
CA SER A 92 -3.87 -9.49 -1.03
C SER A 92 -3.64 -10.99 -1.19
N ALA A 93 -4.37 -11.83 -0.44
CA ALA A 93 -4.26 -13.28 -0.53
C ALA A 93 -4.63 -13.79 -1.93
N ILE A 94 -5.72 -13.28 -2.51
CA ILE A 94 -6.15 -13.64 -3.88
C ILE A 94 -5.08 -13.23 -4.90
N ALA A 95 -4.56 -12.00 -4.80
CA ALA A 95 -3.51 -11.51 -5.68
C ALA A 95 -2.23 -12.35 -5.56
N ILE A 96 -1.78 -12.67 -4.34
CA ILE A 96 -0.60 -13.49 -4.06
C ILE A 96 -0.77 -14.90 -4.63
N VAL A 97 -1.94 -15.51 -4.47
CA VAL A 97 -2.24 -16.83 -5.08
C VAL A 97 -2.11 -16.75 -6.60
N GLN A 98 -2.60 -15.71 -7.26
CA GLN A 98 -2.39 -15.54 -8.70
C GLN A 98 -0.91 -15.33 -9.07
N ILE A 99 -0.19 -14.50 -8.33
CA ILE A 99 1.25 -14.22 -8.56
C ILE A 99 2.09 -15.50 -8.39
N SER A 100 1.80 -16.30 -7.38
CA SER A 100 2.52 -17.56 -7.11
C SER A 100 2.49 -18.53 -8.29
N ARG A 101 1.46 -18.45 -9.13
CA ARG A 101 1.24 -19.30 -10.31
C ARG A 101 2.00 -18.84 -11.56
N LEU A 102 2.66 -17.68 -11.54
CA LEU A 102 3.42 -17.17 -12.69
C LEU A 102 4.53 -18.13 -13.14
N GLN A 103 4.56 -18.47 -14.42
CA GLN A 103 5.59 -19.34 -15.00
C GLN A 103 6.79 -18.54 -15.52
N ILE A 104 7.94 -19.20 -15.65
CA ILE A 104 9.14 -18.58 -16.23
C ILE A 104 8.85 -18.16 -17.67
N GLY A 105 9.23 -16.93 -18.04
CA GLY A 105 8.98 -16.38 -19.38
C GLY A 105 7.55 -15.90 -19.62
N GLN A 106 6.62 -16.12 -18.67
CA GLN A 106 5.24 -15.65 -18.80
C GLN A 106 5.16 -14.12 -18.68
N THR A 107 4.51 -13.48 -19.67
CA THR A 107 4.20 -12.06 -19.62
C THR A 107 3.16 -11.78 -18.52
N LEU A 108 3.31 -10.66 -17.81
CA LEU A 108 2.34 -10.26 -16.78
C LEU A 108 1.03 -9.87 -17.47
N GLN A 109 -0.10 -10.41 -17.00
CA GLN A 109 -1.42 -9.88 -17.35
C GLN A 109 -1.62 -8.54 -16.65
N ARG A 110 -1.16 -7.47 -17.31
CA ARG A 110 -1.10 -6.12 -16.73
C ARG A 110 -2.45 -5.63 -16.25
N ALA A 111 -3.51 -5.84 -17.02
CA ALA A 111 -4.87 -5.39 -16.66
C ALA A 111 -5.33 -5.99 -15.33
N THR A 112 -5.22 -7.32 -15.17
CA THR A 112 -5.57 -8.03 -13.94
C THR A 112 -4.75 -7.54 -12.76
N HIS A 113 -3.43 -7.38 -12.95
CA HIS A 113 -2.54 -6.94 -11.88
C HIS A 113 -2.81 -5.48 -11.46
N CYS A 114 -3.03 -4.58 -12.43
CA CYS A 114 -3.44 -3.21 -12.19
C CYS A 114 -4.80 -3.14 -11.48
N ALA A 115 -5.74 -4.04 -11.79
CA ALA A 115 -7.00 -4.11 -11.09
C ALA A 115 -6.81 -4.46 -9.60
N PHE A 116 -6.00 -5.47 -9.27
CA PHE A 116 -5.68 -5.81 -7.88
C PHE A 116 -4.99 -4.66 -7.15
N LEU A 117 -4.03 -4.00 -7.79
CA LEU A 117 -3.37 -2.81 -7.23
C LEU A 117 -4.38 -1.69 -6.99
N GLY A 118 -5.23 -1.37 -7.98
CA GLY A 118 -6.28 -0.37 -7.82
C GLY A 118 -7.25 -0.69 -6.69
N SER A 119 -7.65 -1.96 -6.55
CA SER A 119 -8.52 -2.41 -5.45
C SER A 119 -7.88 -2.25 -4.08
N ILE A 120 -6.61 -2.66 -3.91
CA ILE A 120 -5.95 -2.53 -2.60
C ILE A 120 -5.68 -1.05 -2.26
N ILE A 121 -5.37 -0.23 -3.26
CA ILE A 121 -5.23 1.22 -3.13
C ILE A 121 -6.53 1.86 -2.65
N ALA A 122 -7.65 1.52 -3.27
CA ALA A 122 -8.96 2.03 -2.87
C ALA A 122 -9.28 1.67 -1.40
N VAL A 123 -8.92 0.47 -0.96
CA VAL A 123 -9.16 0.00 0.41
C VAL A 123 -8.36 0.79 1.45
N TYR A 124 -7.05 1.00 1.25
CA TYR A 124 -6.25 1.75 2.22
C TYR A 124 -6.46 3.28 2.14
N LEU A 125 -6.94 3.81 1.01
CA LEU A 125 -7.28 5.23 0.87
C LEU A 125 -8.67 5.58 1.38
N PHE A 126 -9.60 4.62 1.39
CA PHE A 126 -10.96 4.81 1.89
C PHE A 126 -11.05 5.58 3.22
N PRO A 127 -10.35 5.20 4.31
CA PRO A 127 -10.41 5.95 5.57
C PRO A 127 -9.97 7.40 5.39
N MET A 128 -8.88 7.64 4.65
CA MET A 128 -8.39 9.00 4.46
C MET A 128 -9.36 9.87 3.67
N CYS A 129 -10.00 9.31 2.63
CA CYS A 129 -11.04 9.99 1.87
C CYS A 129 -12.27 10.30 2.73
N TYR A 130 -12.73 9.32 3.52
CA TYR A 130 -13.85 9.50 4.45
C TYR A 130 -13.57 10.64 5.43
N ARG A 131 -12.38 10.65 6.05
CA ARG A 131 -12.01 11.67 7.02
C ARG A 131 -11.85 13.06 6.41
N ALA A 132 -11.24 13.15 5.22
CA ALA A 132 -11.09 14.42 4.52
C ALA A 132 -12.44 15.06 4.17
N ILE A 133 -13.45 14.26 3.84
CA ILE A 133 -14.82 14.72 3.57
C ILE A 133 -15.51 15.17 4.86
N GLU A 134 -15.42 14.36 5.92
CA GLU A 134 -16.05 14.66 7.22
C GLU A 134 -15.50 15.94 7.86
N ASP A 135 -14.16 16.09 7.88
CA ASP A 135 -13.50 17.24 8.52
C ASP A 135 -13.59 18.52 7.67
N GLY A 136 -13.97 18.42 6.38
CA GLY A 136 -14.02 19.57 5.46
C GLY A 136 -12.68 20.31 5.31
N ASN A 137 -11.58 19.67 5.69
CA ASN A 137 -10.27 20.30 5.80
C ASN A 137 -9.64 20.43 4.41
N SER A 138 -9.56 21.67 3.92
CA SER A 138 -8.98 22.01 2.62
C SER A 138 -7.57 21.44 2.43
N HIS A 139 -6.79 21.28 3.50
CA HIS A 139 -5.46 20.71 3.44
C HIS A 139 -5.46 19.20 3.21
N GLN A 140 -6.39 18.46 3.83
CA GLN A 140 -6.54 17.02 3.55
C GLN A 140 -7.14 16.78 2.16
N ILE A 141 -8.09 17.62 1.74
CA ILE A 141 -8.64 17.60 0.38
C ILE A 141 -7.54 17.90 -0.66
N MET A 142 -6.60 18.80 -0.36
CA MET A 142 -5.44 19.05 -1.21
C MET A 142 -4.56 17.80 -1.36
N HIS A 143 -4.24 17.08 -0.27
CA HIS A 143 -3.48 15.82 -0.35
C HIS A 143 -4.19 14.76 -1.19
N MET A 144 -5.52 14.63 -1.06
CA MET A 144 -6.31 13.74 -1.92
C MET A 144 -6.29 14.19 -3.39
N SER A 145 -6.36 15.49 -3.64
CA SER A 145 -6.34 16.04 -4.99
C SER A 145 -4.98 15.82 -5.68
N ILE A 146 -3.88 15.95 -4.94
CA ILE A 146 -2.52 15.65 -5.42
C ILE A 146 -2.38 14.16 -5.75
N LEU A 147 -2.91 13.28 -4.88
CA LEU A 147 -2.90 11.84 -5.14
C LEU A 147 -3.69 11.48 -6.40
N CYS A 148 -4.89 12.04 -6.57
CA CYS A 148 -5.70 11.87 -7.78
C CYS A 148 -4.98 12.40 -9.03
N ALA A 149 -4.31 13.55 -8.93
CA ALA A 149 -3.54 14.13 -10.03
C ALA A 149 -2.40 13.20 -10.48
N HIS A 150 -1.65 12.61 -9.55
CA HIS A 150 -0.60 11.65 -9.89
C HIS A 150 -1.14 10.36 -10.54
N VAL A 151 -2.31 9.87 -10.10
CA VAL A 151 -2.97 8.73 -10.76
C VAL A 151 -3.36 9.09 -12.20
N MET A 152 -3.92 10.28 -12.43
CA MET A 152 -4.28 10.73 -13.78
C MET A 152 -3.06 10.94 -14.67
N GLU A 153 -1.99 11.51 -14.14
CA GLU A 153 -0.72 11.72 -14.84
C GLU A 153 -0.09 10.38 -15.26
N PHE A 154 -0.08 9.40 -14.36
CA PHE A 154 0.36 8.04 -14.67
C PHE A 154 -0.48 7.38 -15.77
N CYS A 155 -1.81 7.51 -15.69
CA CYS A 155 -2.73 7.02 -16.72
C CYS A 155 -2.49 7.67 -18.09
N PHE A 156 -2.23 8.98 -18.11
CA PHE A 156 -1.92 9.74 -19.33
C PHE A 156 -0.64 9.24 -19.99
N VAL A 157 0.44 9.06 -19.21
CA VAL A 157 1.72 8.52 -19.72
C VAL A 157 1.54 7.09 -20.25
N LEU A 158 0.78 6.25 -19.53
CA LEU A 158 0.48 4.89 -19.99
C LEU A 158 -0.27 4.86 -21.33
N ASP A 159 -1.22 5.76 -21.55
CA ASP A 159 -1.93 5.87 -22.83
C ASP A 159 -0.98 6.35 -23.95
N GLY A 160 -0.11 7.32 -23.66
CA GLY A 160 0.94 7.77 -24.58
C GLY A 160 1.87 6.64 -25.02
N CYS A 161 2.33 5.80 -24.07
CA CYS A 161 3.17 4.65 -24.39
C CYS A 161 2.46 3.60 -25.25
N LYS A 162 1.14 3.41 -25.09
CA LYS A 162 0.37 2.47 -25.91
C LYS A 162 0.20 2.94 -27.36
N ARG A 163 0.15 4.26 -27.59
CA ARG A 163 0.01 4.85 -28.93
C ARG A 163 1.33 4.92 -29.70
N ALA A 164 2.47 4.85 -29.00
CA ALA A 164 3.81 4.97 -29.59
C ALA A 164 4.43 3.62 -30.00
N LEU A 165 3.80 2.50 -29.64
CA LEU A 165 4.17 1.13 -30.02
C LEU A 165 3.20 0.62 -31.10
#